data_AF-A0A091UIV4-F1
#
_entry.id   AF-A0A091UIV4-F1
#
_cell.length_a   1.000
_cell.length_b   1.000
_cell.length_c   1.000
_cell.angle_alpha   90.00
_cell.angle_beta   90.00
_cell.angle_gamma   90.00
#
_symmetry.space_group_name_H-M   'P 1'
#
loop_
_entity.id
_entity.type
_entity.pdbx_description
1 polymer ?
#
loop_
_entity_poly.entity_id
_entity_poly.type
_entity_poly.pdbx_seq_one_letter_code
_entity_poly.pdbx_strand_id
1 'polypeptide(L)'
;TRLSALLGPLPRFGVGRTVTRKSWLWAHDDPCYWVITKVKADHTAQNMDHGRAWGCLTFRANTGSLPCAGGKTEEEVREIDKAMYHDWRMVPKHEEEAFKKFTPVPEESIRYLPYPPLLRAMILAQWQKEGKPITEEPMIDLEKV
;
A
#
# COMPACT_ATOMS: atom_id res chain seq x y z
N THR A 1 -20.38 0.84 4.30
CA THR A 1 -20.35 1.26 5.72
C THR A 1 -19.16 2.17 5.99
N ARG A 2 -19.32 3.19 6.84
CA ARG A 2 -18.25 4.12 7.26
C ARG A 2 -17.36 3.49 8.34
N LEU A 3 -16.12 3.93 8.48
CA LEU A 3 -15.17 3.35 9.44
C LEU A 3 -15.61 3.60 10.89
N SER A 4 -15.87 4.86 11.24
CA SER A 4 -16.37 5.29 12.55
C SER A 4 -17.63 4.52 12.99
N ALA A 5 -18.59 4.33 12.07
CA ALA A 5 -19.82 3.57 12.33
C ALA A 5 -19.57 2.08 12.63
N LEU A 6 -18.48 1.49 12.09
CA LEU A 6 -18.08 0.11 12.41
C LEU A 6 -17.38 0.02 13.76
N LEU A 7 -16.63 1.05 14.14
CA LEU A 7 -15.83 1.08 15.36
C LEU A 7 -16.64 1.52 16.58
N GLY A 8 -17.61 2.42 16.43
CA GLY A 8 -18.43 2.99 17.50
C GLY A 8 -19.11 1.98 18.42
N PRO A 9 -19.76 0.92 17.89
CA PRO A 9 -20.41 -0.10 18.72
C PRO A 9 -19.45 -1.01 19.48
N LEU A 10 -18.15 -0.96 19.18
CA LEU A 10 -17.17 -1.88 19.76
C LEU A 10 -16.58 -1.34 21.07
N PRO A 11 -16.27 -2.25 22.02
CA PRO A 11 -15.49 -1.88 23.19
C PRO A 11 -14.17 -1.22 22.78
N ARG A 12 -13.85 -0.07 23.38
CA ARG A 12 -12.64 0.72 23.10
C ARG A 12 -12.48 1.05 21.60
N PHE A 13 -13.58 1.32 20.91
CA PHE A 13 -13.61 1.64 19.48
C PHE A 13 -12.89 0.62 18.58
N GLY A 14 -12.85 -0.65 19.00
CA GLY A 14 -12.22 -1.70 18.21
C GLY A 14 -10.70 -1.57 18.06
N VAL A 15 -10.01 -0.92 19.01
CA VAL A 15 -8.54 -0.92 19.03
C VAL A 15 -8.00 -2.36 19.05
N GLY A 16 -6.99 -2.61 18.23
CA GLY A 16 -6.39 -3.92 17.96
C GLY A 16 -7.13 -4.75 16.91
N ARG A 17 -8.26 -4.28 16.37
CA ARG A 17 -9.01 -5.00 15.33
C ARG A 17 -8.47 -4.69 13.94
N THR A 18 -8.64 -5.68 13.07
CA THR A 18 -8.27 -5.59 11.66
C THR A 18 -9.46 -5.11 10.83
N VAL A 19 -9.27 -4.04 10.05
CA VAL A 19 -10.26 -3.52 9.11
C VAL A 19 -9.70 -3.52 7.69
N THR A 20 -10.57 -3.75 6.72
CA THR A 20 -10.23 -3.75 5.30
C THR A 20 -11.25 -2.91 4.53
N ARG A 21 -11.03 -2.75 3.22
CA ARG A 21 -11.92 -2.04 2.32
C ARG A 21 -12.45 -3.00 1.27
N LYS A 22 -13.74 -2.86 0.93
CA LYS A 22 -14.36 -3.68 -0.10
C LYS A 22 -13.69 -3.43 -1.46
N SER A 23 -13.31 -2.20 -1.79
CA SER A 23 -12.52 -1.91 -3.00
C SER A 23 -11.20 -2.68 -3.06
N TRP A 24 -10.50 -2.86 -1.93
CA TRP A 24 -9.25 -3.61 -1.89
C TRP A 24 -9.47 -5.10 -2.10
N LEU A 25 -10.50 -5.66 -1.46
CA LEU A 25 -10.88 -7.07 -1.64
C LEU A 25 -11.26 -7.41 -3.10
N TRP A 26 -11.62 -6.41 -3.91
CA TRP A 26 -11.98 -6.59 -5.31
C TRP A 26 -10.83 -6.30 -6.27
N ALA A 27 -9.89 -5.45 -5.88
CA ALA A 27 -8.78 -5.01 -6.71
C ALA A 27 -7.52 -5.87 -6.54
N HIS A 28 -7.36 -6.49 -5.37
CA HIS A 28 -6.14 -7.20 -4.99
C HIS A 28 -6.48 -8.54 -4.34
N ASP A 29 -5.78 -9.59 -4.76
CA ASP A 29 -5.81 -10.89 -4.09
C ASP A 29 -4.91 -10.89 -2.83
N ASP A 30 -3.95 -9.95 -2.77
CA ASP A 30 -3.07 -9.76 -1.62
C ASP A 30 -3.80 -9.13 -0.42
N PRO A 31 -3.49 -9.52 0.82
CA PRO A 31 -4.16 -8.96 1.99
C PRO A 31 -3.80 -7.48 2.16
N CYS A 32 -4.84 -6.66 2.13
CA CYS A 32 -4.76 -5.23 2.39
C CYS A 32 -5.64 -4.87 3.58
N TYR A 33 -5.03 -4.39 4.66
CA TYR A 33 -5.76 -4.08 5.90
C TYR A 33 -5.07 -3.02 6.74
N TRP A 34 -5.85 -2.43 7.63
CA TRP A 34 -5.37 -1.59 8.72
C TRP A 34 -5.59 -2.32 10.04
N VAL A 35 -4.60 -2.23 10.93
CA VAL A 35 -4.77 -2.59 12.35
C VAL A 35 -5.00 -1.31 13.13
N ILE A 36 -6.17 -1.18 13.74
CA ILE A 36 -6.56 0.04 14.46
C ILE A 36 -5.74 0.16 15.75
N THR A 37 -5.06 1.28 15.96
CA THR A 37 -4.28 1.54 17.19
C THR A 37 -4.92 2.63 18.05
N LYS A 38 -5.49 3.66 17.43
CA LYS A 38 -6.12 4.79 18.13
C LYS A 38 -7.33 5.29 17.36
N VAL A 39 -8.35 5.72 18.08
CA VAL A 39 -9.55 6.34 17.50
C VAL A 39 -9.89 7.58 18.30
N LYS A 40 -10.18 8.67 17.60
CA LYS A 40 -10.72 9.91 18.15
C LYS A 40 -12.10 10.12 17.54
N ALA A 41 -13.13 9.73 18.28
CA ALA A 41 -14.51 9.94 17.87
C ALA A 41 -14.91 11.41 18.06
N ASP A 42 -15.74 11.92 17.17
CA ASP A 42 -16.34 13.25 17.31
C ASP A 42 -17.60 13.13 18.19
N HIS A 43 -17.48 13.56 19.45
CA HIS A 43 -18.56 13.48 20.45
C HIS A 43 -19.75 14.41 20.16
N THR A 44 -19.63 15.30 19.19
CA THR A 44 -20.70 16.19 18.73
C THR A 44 -21.70 15.46 17.83
N ALA A 45 -21.29 14.34 17.21
CA ALA A 45 -22.17 13.53 16.38
C ALA A 45 -23.04 12.63 17.25
N GLN A 46 -24.36 12.73 17.11
CA GLN A 46 -25.34 11.99 17.92
C GLN A 46 -25.12 10.47 17.91
N ASN A 47 -24.63 9.93 16.78
CA ASN A 47 -24.37 8.50 16.60
C ASN A 47 -22.88 8.13 16.65
N MET A 48 -22.00 9.08 17.00
CA MET A 48 -20.54 8.91 16.99
C MET A 48 -20.02 8.31 15.67
N ASP A 49 -20.70 8.63 14.58
CA ASP A 49 -20.45 8.12 13.23
C ASP A 49 -19.44 8.98 12.46
N HIS A 50 -18.75 9.87 13.16
CA HIS A 50 -17.68 10.72 12.66
C HIS A 50 -16.47 10.68 13.61
N GLY A 51 -15.29 10.90 13.05
CA GLY A 51 -14.04 10.92 13.80
C GLY A 51 -12.83 10.59 12.93
N ARG A 52 -11.68 10.56 13.60
CA ARG A 52 -10.40 10.18 13.02
C ARG A 52 -9.91 8.89 13.64
N ALA A 53 -9.26 8.06 12.83
CA ALA A 53 -8.67 6.81 13.27
C ALA A 53 -7.21 6.75 12.82
N TRP A 54 -6.39 6.07 13.60
CA TRP A 54 -5.00 5.79 13.31
C TRP A 54 -4.76 4.29 13.39
N GLY A 55 -3.82 3.81 12.59
CA GLY A 55 -3.49 2.40 12.55
C GLY A 55 -2.21 2.13 11.78
N CYS A 56 -1.84 0.85 11.74
CA CYS A 56 -0.74 0.35 10.93
C CYS A 56 -1.30 -0.20 9.63
N LEU A 57 -0.79 0.26 8.49
CA LEU A 57 -1.20 -0.22 7.17
C LEU A 57 -0.37 -1.44 6.77
N THR A 58 -1.04 -2.49 6.34
CA THR A 58 -0.41 -3.54 5.53
C THR A 58 -1.05 -3.46 4.15
N PHE A 59 -0.28 -2.99 3.17
CA PHE A 59 -0.74 -2.84 1.79
C PHE A 59 0.16 -3.66 0.88
N ARG A 60 -0.44 -4.58 0.11
CA ARG A 60 0.23 -5.41 -0.89
C ARG A 60 1.56 -5.97 -0.37
N ALA A 61 1.46 -7.02 0.44
CA ALA A 61 2.59 -7.67 1.10
C ALA A 61 3.69 -8.20 0.13
N ASN A 62 3.47 -8.16 -1.19
CA ASN A 62 4.42 -8.51 -2.24
C ASN A 62 5.24 -7.34 -2.80
N THR A 63 4.78 -6.09 -2.73
CA THR A 63 5.38 -5.03 -3.55
C THR A 63 6.76 -4.65 -3.05
N GLY A 64 7.82 -5.17 -3.64
CA GLY A 64 9.20 -4.91 -3.25
C GLY A 64 9.57 -3.44 -3.47
N SER A 65 9.71 -2.69 -2.39
CA SER A 65 10.43 -1.42 -2.38
C SER A 65 10.88 -1.20 -0.95
N LEU A 66 12.17 -1.44 -0.75
CA LEU A 66 12.99 -1.40 0.46
C LEU A 66 12.97 -2.63 1.38
N PRO A 67 14.17 -3.07 1.82
CA PRO A 67 14.38 -4.38 2.43
C PRO A 67 14.04 -4.36 3.91
N CYS A 68 12.84 -4.82 4.26
CA CYS A 68 12.62 -5.46 5.54
C CYS A 68 11.92 -6.78 5.26
N ALA A 69 12.56 -7.88 5.65
CA ALA A 69 12.04 -9.23 5.51
C ALA A 69 10.70 -9.36 6.27
N GLY A 70 9.72 -10.00 5.64
CA GLY A 70 8.36 -10.15 6.16
C GLY A 70 7.44 -9.06 5.63
N GLY A 71 6.27 -9.47 5.10
CA GLY A 71 5.34 -8.61 4.35
C GLY A 71 5.19 -7.22 4.95
N LYS A 72 5.13 -6.22 4.08
CA LYS A 72 5.16 -4.78 4.40
C LYS A 72 4.01 -4.33 5.30
N THR A 73 4.09 -4.67 6.58
CA THR A 73 3.36 -3.98 7.62
C THR A 73 4.16 -2.72 7.92
N GLU A 74 3.59 -1.56 7.56
CA GLU A 74 4.10 -0.30 8.07
C GLU A 74 3.97 -0.35 9.60
N GLU A 75 5.10 -0.47 10.31
CA GLU A 75 5.12 -0.39 11.78
C GLU A 75 4.72 1.01 12.25
N GLU A 76 4.89 2.01 11.39
CA GLU A 76 4.50 3.38 11.65
C GLU A 76 2.98 3.53 11.74
N VAL A 77 2.51 4.08 12.86
CA VAL A 77 1.11 4.42 13.06
C VAL A 77 0.77 5.67 12.25
N ARG A 78 -0.12 5.51 11.27
CA ARG A 78 -0.58 6.60 10.38
C ARG A 78 -2.06 6.88 10.55
N GLU A 79 -2.45 8.10 10.20
CA GLU A 79 -3.86 8.48 10.14
C GLU A 79 -4.53 7.76 8.97
N ILE A 80 -5.71 7.20 9.23
CA ILE A 80 -6.47 6.45 8.25
C ILE A 80 -7.26 7.44 7.40
N ASP A 81 -6.76 7.68 6.19
CA ASP A 81 -7.43 8.50 5.20
C ASP A 81 -8.76 7.89 4.75
N LYS A 82 -9.68 8.77 4.31
CA LYS A 82 -10.97 8.38 3.72
C LYS A 82 -11.84 7.53 4.67
N ALA A 83 -11.70 7.70 5.99
CA ALA A 83 -12.52 7.06 7.02
C ALA A 83 -14.05 7.28 6.81
N MET A 84 -14.42 8.40 6.18
CA MET A 84 -15.81 8.75 5.84
C MET A 84 -16.40 7.96 4.66
N TYR A 85 -15.62 7.16 3.93
CA TYR A 85 -16.13 6.42 2.76
C TYR A 85 -17.01 5.25 3.17
N HIS A 86 -17.96 4.85 2.31
CA HIS A 86 -18.89 3.76 2.60
C HIS A 86 -18.36 2.38 2.22
N ASP A 87 -17.05 2.20 2.30
CA ASP A 87 -16.31 1.09 1.70
C ASP A 87 -15.61 0.19 2.74
N TRP A 88 -15.71 0.55 4.02
CA TRP A 88 -15.03 -0.15 5.10
C TRP A 88 -15.74 -1.45 5.49
N ARG A 89 -14.96 -2.48 5.79
CA ARG A 89 -15.38 -3.78 6.31
C ARG A 89 -14.49 -4.20 7.46
N MET A 90 -15.06 -4.88 8.45
CA MET A 90 -14.31 -5.44 9.56
C MET A 90 -14.00 -6.91 9.30
N VAL A 91 -12.78 -7.34 9.62
CA VAL A 91 -12.42 -8.75 9.55
C VAL A 91 -12.89 -9.45 10.83
N PRO A 92 -13.64 -10.57 10.75
CA PRO A 92 -14.01 -11.36 11.91
C PRO A 92 -12.78 -11.89 12.64
N LYS A 93 -12.78 -11.86 13.99
CA LYS A 93 -11.60 -12.24 14.81
C LYS A 93 -10.99 -13.59 14.47
N HIS A 94 -11.83 -14.60 14.19
CA HIS A 94 -11.39 -15.96 13.87
C HIS A 94 -10.77 -16.06 12.47
N GLU A 95 -11.11 -15.14 11.57
CA GLU A 95 -10.54 -15.06 10.22
C GLU A 95 -9.32 -14.14 10.17
N GLU A 96 -9.07 -13.32 11.20
CA GLU A 96 -7.95 -12.36 11.19
C GLU A 96 -6.60 -13.06 10.99
N GLU A 97 -6.39 -14.23 11.59
CA GLU A 97 -5.15 -15.00 11.39
C GLU A 97 -5.04 -15.57 9.97
N ALA A 98 -6.15 -16.06 9.42
CA ALA A 98 -6.17 -16.58 8.05
C ALA A 98 -5.98 -15.46 7.02
N PHE A 99 -6.57 -14.29 7.27
CA PHE A 99 -6.45 -13.10 6.43
C PHE A 99 -5.03 -12.53 6.41
N LYS A 100 -4.30 -12.65 7.53
CA LYS A 100 -2.90 -12.21 7.63
C LYS A 100 -1.92 -13.19 7.01
N LYS A 101 -2.29 -14.47 6.88
CA LYS A 101 -1.43 -15.48 6.25
C LYS A 101 -1.34 -15.22 4.76
N PHE A 102 -0.18 -14.77 4.32
CA PHE A 102 0.13 -14.58 2.92
C PHE A 102 1.52 -15.10 2.61
N THR A 103 1.64 -15.76 1.48
CA THR A 103 2.92 -16.27 0.98
C THR A 103 3.45 -15.21 0.01
N PRO A 104 4.52 -14.49 0.35
CA PRO A 104 5.06 -13.47 -0.55
C PRO A 104 5.54 -14.15 -1.83
N VAL A 105 4.89 -13.81 -2.95
CA VAL A 105 5.37 -14.19 -4.27
C VAL A 105 6.55 -13.27 -4.59
N PRO A 106 7.73 -13.81 -4.94
CA PRO A 106 8.85 -12.99 -5.37
C PRO A 106 8.44 -12.21 -6.62
N GLU A 107 8.44 -10.88 -6.53
CA GLU A 107 8.18 -10.02 -7.68
C GLU A 107 9.43 -9.98 -8.57
N GLU A 108 9.28 -10.37 -9.83
CA GLU A 108 10.28 -10.14 -10.86
C GLU A 108 10.23 -8.67 -11.27
N SER A 109 11.04 -7.83 -10.62
CA SER A 109 11.17 -6.43 -11.03
C SER A 109 12.03 -6.33 -12.29
N ILE A 110 11.50 -5.63 -13.31
CA ILE A 110 12.26 -5.30 -14.51
C ILE A 110 13.28 -4.24 -14.11
N ARG A 111 14.57 -4.58 -14.14
CA ARG A 111 15.65 -3.65 -13.74
C ARG A 111 15.97 -2.61 -14.82
N TYR A 112 15.88 -3.00 -16.08
CA TYR A 112 16.31 -2.18 -17.21
C TYR A 112 15.18 -1.98 -18.21
N LEU A 113 14.95 -0.72 -18.62
CA LEU A 113 14.01 -0.36 -19.67
C LEU A 113 14.71 0.36 -20.82
N PRO A 114 14.29 0.15 -22.08
CA PRO A 114 14.81 0.93 -23.18
C PRO A 114 14.41 2.41 -23.07
N TYR A 115 15.31 3.32 -23.46
CA TYR A 115 14.95 4.73 -23.56
C TYR A 115 13.87 4.95 -24.63
N PRO A 116 12.96 5.93 -24.44
CA PRO A 116 12.03 6.35 -25.48
C PRO A 116 12.75 6.74 -26.78
N PRO A 117 12.12 6.58 -27.97
CA PRO A 117 12.79 6.67 -29.26
C PRO A 117 13.61 7.96 -29.47
N LEU A 118 13.09 9.10 -29.03
CA LEU A 118 13.77 10.40 -29.16
C LEU A 118 15.03 10.48 -28.28
N LEU A 119 14.91 10.13 -27.00
CA LEU A 119 16.04 10.17 -26.05
C LEU A 119 17.13 9.18 -26.46
N ARG A 120 16.74 7.98 -26.91
CA ARG A 120 17.65 6.99 -27.48
C ARG A 120 18.46 7.59 -28.64
N ALA A 121 17.80 8.23 -29.60
CA ALA A 121 18.47 8.83 -30.76
C ALA A 121 19.42 9.97 -30.36
N MET A 122 19.03 10.81 -29.39
CA MET A 122 19.89 11.89 -28.87
C MET A 122 21.16 11.36 -28.20
N ILE A 123 21.04 10.31 -27.37
CA ILE A 123 22.18 9.68 -26.70
C ILE A 123 23.15 9.08 -27.72
N LEU A 124 22.62 8.37 -28.73
CA LEU A 124 23.42 7.79 -29.80
C LEU A 124 24.16 8.86 -30.63
N ALA A 125 23.48 9.96 -30.97
CA ALA A 125 24.10 11.07 -31.68
C ALA A 125 25.22 11.74 -30.87
N GLN A 126 25.06 11.82 -29.54
CA GLN A 126 26.08 12.37 -28.66
C GLN A 126 27.33 11.47 -28.57
N TRP A 127 27.15 10.15 -28.46
CA TRP A 127 28.29 9.21 -28.46
C TRP A 127 29.07 9.21 -29.77
N GLN A 128 28.35 9.33 -30.90
CA GLN A 128 28.98 9.51 -32.22
C GLN A 128 29.84 10.77 -32.26
N LYS A 129 29.34 11.88 -31.73
CA LYS A 129 30.09 13.15 -31.65
C LYS A 129 31.33 13.05 -30.76
N GLU A 130 31.26 12.27 -29.69
CA GLU A 130 32.35 12.04 -28.74
C GLU A 130 33.34 10.95 -29.20
N GLY A 131 33.10 10.30 -30.34
CA GLY A 131 33.96 9.24 -30.88
C GLY A 131 33.94 7.93 -30.07
N LYS A 132 32.92 7.72 -29.23
CA LYS A 132 32.78 6.49 -28.42
C LYS A 132 32.21 5.35 -29.29
N PRO A 133 32.70 4.11 -29.15
CA PRO A 133 32.15 2.97 -29.87
C PRO A 133 30.72 2.67 -29.41
N ILE A 134 29.79 2.58 -30.36
CA ILE A 134 28.37 2.29 -30.13
C ILE A 134 28.19 0.77 -30.07
N THR A 135 28.60 0.15 -28.97
CA THR A 135 28.51 -1.31 -28.81
C THR A 135 27.29 -1.75 -27.99
N GLU A 136 26.72 -0.84 -27.19
CA GLU A 136 25.67 -1.16 -26.22
C GLU A 136 24.42 -0.28 -26.42
N GLU A 137 23.23 -0.85 -26.22
CA GLU A 137 21.99 -0.07 -26.24
C GLU A 137 21.82 0.72 -24.93
N PRO A 138 21.49 2.02 -25.00
CA PRO A 138 21.23 2.79 -23.80
C PRO A 138 19.96 2.27 -23.13
N MET A 139 20.05 1.94 -21.84
CA MET A 139 18.94 1.47 -21.00
C MET A 139 18.83 2.31 -19.71
N ILE A 140 17.60 2.51 -19.25
CA ILE A 140 17.25 3.18 -18.00
C ILE A 140 17.28 2.13 -16.89
N ASP A 141 18.12 2.35 -15.87
CA ASP A 141 18.19 1.52 -14.65
C ASP A 141 17.15 2.01 -13.63
N LEU A 142 16.07 1.24 -13.43
CA LEU A 142 14.96 1.63 -12.57
C LEU A 142 15.28 1.56 -11.07
N GLU A 143 16.38 0.94 -10.65
CA GLU A 143 16.77 0.91 -9.23
C GLU A 143 17.36 2.25 -8.74
N LYS A 144 17.83 3.08 -9.67
CA LYS A 144 18.56 4.33 -9.37
C LYS A 144 17.74 5.58 -9.63
N VAL A 145 16.51 5.44 -10.14
CA VAL A 145 15.61 6.55 -10.48
C VAL A 145 14.75 6.93 -9.29
#